data_AF-A0A4P6ZUQ8-F1
#
_entry.id   AF-A0A4P6ZUQ8-F1
#
_cell.length_a   1.000
_cell.length_b   1.000
_cell.length_c   1.000
_cell.angle_alpha   90.00
_cell.angle_beta   90.00
_cell.angle_gamma   90.00
#
_symmetry.space_group_name_H-M   'P 1'
#
loop_
_entity.id
_entity.type
_entity.pdbx_description
1 polymer ?
#
loop_
_entity_poly.entity_id
_entity_poly.type
_entity_poly.pdbx_seq_one_letter_code
_entity_poly.pdbx_strand_id
1 'polypeptide(L)'
;MKLKVQTLFIIGISMVLFLAFLMLVTRPLLIRDGDHLDRERLELNLDMVHNYFESEKEDLNRLSLDWAVWDDSFEFIEGNNRNYVERNLMDATFDNLEITHMLFYDKNNQYINGSGIEPIDSSMKQTIQTLIDNTKNQELPFLASTPKGLALIDIEKVYPSNGEGPSNGKMVMIRLIDQLFIETLEMNLSLQLESFTQVTKQSAQLKDIQIISNKQLLGTLYIEEITDGKYIEISMLQNRDYFLQKLDSINNLFITFIVMILMIVLLIYILLDRLIVSRVTTLSGQLRDIQESKDGSTRLGYSRKNKDEIYVLEHTVNDMMQSLEESHEEIKRLAYLDFLTGLPNRFRLQRDFESFAESSERLGILFLDLDGFKAINDVYGHAAGDSLLQAVASRLTTLMQDTPGMVARIGGDEFIILVQHQQQEELGSFAQLITEVISEPYEIQGYTMHITSSLGISQLPKDGQKFYELLNHADTAMYISKKKGKNQFTFYENNSENLS
;
A
#
# COMPACT_ATOMS: atom_id res chain seq x y z
N MET A 1 5.66 -6.29 -19.12
CA MET A 1 5.85 -5.12 -18.22
C MET A 1 7.01 -5.42 -17.28
N LYS A 2 7.89 -4.45 -16.98
CA LYS A 2 8.89 -4.62 -15.91
C LYS A 2 8.17 -4.89 -14.59
N LEU A 3 8.73 -5.73 -13.71
CA LEU A 3 8.15 -6.10 -12.42
C LEU A 3 7.64 -4.87 -11.65
N LYS A 4 8.39 -3.76 -11.69
CA LYS A 4 8.03 -2.43 -11.16
C LYS A 4 6.63 -1.96 -11.54
N VAL A 5 6.28 -2.07 -12.82
CA VAL A 5 5.03 -1.53 -13.33
C VAL A 5 3.86 -2.42 -12.89
N GLN A 6 4.09 -3.73 -12.75
CA GLN A 6 3.07 -4.67 -12.25
C GLN A 6 2.79 -4.46 -10.77
N THR A 7 3.82 -4.31 -9.93
CA THR A 7 3.63 -4.03 -8.50
C THR A 7 2.96 -2.69 -8.27
N LEU A 8 3.38 -1.64 -8.99
CA LEU A 8 2.74 -0.32 -8.88
C LEU A 8 1.27 -0.36 -9.30
N PHE A 9 0.96 -1.10 -10.37
CA PHE A 9 -0.41 -1.25 -10.85
C PHE A 9 -1.31 -1.99 -9.84
N ILE A 10 -0.82 -3.09 -9.24
CA ILE A 10 -1.56 -3.85 -8.23
C ILE A 10 -1.80 -3.01 -6.98
N ILE A 11 -0.78 -2.28 -6.50
CA ILE A 11 -0.91 -1.38 -5.33
C ILE A 11 -1.91 -0.26 -5.63
N GLY A 12 -1.81 0.35 -6.80
CA GLY A 12 -2.71 1.41 -7.25
C GLY A 12 -4.18 0.95 -7.29
N ILE A 13 -4.45 -0.19 -7.93
CA ILE A 13 -5.81 -0.76 -7.98
C ILE A 13 -6.33 -1.08 -6.58
N SER A 14 -5.50 -1.72 -5.75
CA SER A 14 -5.91 -2.11 -4.40
C SER A 14 -6.28 -0.89 -3.55
N MET A 15 -5.54 0.21 -3.68
CA MET A 15 -5.83 1.47 -2.99
C MET A 15 -7.09 2.16 -3.50
N VAL A 16 -7.34 2.15 -4.82
CA VAL A 16 -8.59 2.69 -5.40
C VAL A 16 -9.80 1.91 -4.92
N LEU A 17 -9.72 0.57 -4.91
CA LEU A 17 -10.78 -0.29 -4.39
C LEU A 17 -11.03 -0.06 -2.90
N PHE A 18 -9.97 0.08 -2.10
CA PHE A 18 -10.07 0.40 -0.68
C PHE A 18 -10.75 1.76 -0.45
N LEU A 19 -10.37 2.79 -1.22
CA LEU A 19 -10.97 4.11 -1.12
C LEU A 19 -12.46 4.10 -1.51
N ALA A 20 -12.83 3.37 -2.57
CA ALA A 20 -14.21 3.21 -3.00
C ALA A 20 -15.05 2.49 -1.93
N PHE A 21 -14.51 1.43 -1.32
CA PHE A 21 -15.16 0.73 -0.21
C PHE A 21 -15.34 1.64 1.01
N LEU A 22 -14.31 2.40 1.38
CA LEU A 22 -14.36 3.35 2.48
C LEU A 22 -15.45 4.42 2.25
N MET A 23 -15.59 4.93 1.02
CA MET A 23 -16.66 5.86 0.66
C MET A 23 -18.04 5.21 0.77
N LEU A 24 -18.18 3.97 0.29
CA LEU A 24 -19.45 3.25 0.30
C LEU A 24 -19.98 3.07 1.73
N VAL A 25 -19.07 2.85 2.69
CA VAL A 25 -19.43 2.65 4.11
C VAL A 25 -19.61 3.98 4.86
N THR A 26 -18.69 4.93 4.71
CA THR A 26 -18.68 6.15 5.53
C THR A 26 -19.71 7.20 5.10
N ARG A 27 -19.96 7.33 3.79
CA ARG A 27 -20.88 8.32 3.24
C ARG A 27 -22.32 8.19 3.76
N PRO A 28 -22.97 7.01 3.73
CA PRO A 28 -24.34 6.89 4.24
C PRO A 28 -24.43 7.12 5.75
N LEU A 29 -23.41 6.72 6.51
CA LEU A 29 -23.34 6.92 7.96
C LEU A 29 -23.35 8.42 8.31
N LEU A 30 -22.42 9.18 7.72
CA LEU A 30 -22.24 10.60 8.04
C LEU A 30 -23.37 11.50 7.53
N ILE A 31 -24.01 11.13 6.41
CA ILE A 31 -25.15 11.87 5.86
C ILE A 31 -26.37 11.74 6.78
N ARG A 32 -26.59 10.55 7.36
CA ARG A 32 -27.71 10.30 8.28
C ARG A 32 -27.62 11.19 9.52
N ASP A 33 -26.42 11.36 10.07
CA ASP A 33 -26.20 12.22 11.25
C ASP A 33 -26.53 13.69 10.96
N GLY A 34 -26.17 14.18 9.76
CA GLY A 34 -26.50 15.54 9.34
C GLY A 34 -28.01 15.79 9.24
N ASP A 35 -28.75 14.84 8.64
CA ASP A 35 -30.22 14.92 8.56
C ASP A 35 -30.88 14.91 9.94
N HIS A 36 -30.38 14.06 10.85
CA HIS A 36 -30.90 13.99 12.21
C HIS A 36 -30.73 15.31 12.96
N LEU A 37 -29.53 15.92 12.90
CA LEU A 37 -29.25 17.18 13.59
C LEU A 37 -30.08 18.35 13.05
N ASP A 38 -30.27 18.42 11.73
CA ASP A 38 -31.13 19.46 11.13
C ASP A 38 -32.59 19.30 11.57
N ARG A 39 -33.11 18.07 11.64
CA ARG A 39 -34.47 17.78 12.15
C ARG A 39 -34.63 18.09 13.63
N GLU A 40 -33.67 17.68 14.45
CA GLU A 40 -33.68 17.91 15.90
C GLU A 40 -33.66 19.40 16.22
N ARG A 41 -32.84 20.19 15.49
CA ARG A 41 -32.82 21.65 15.64
C ARG A 41 -34.15 22.29 15.24
N LEU A 42 -34.78 21.81 14.17
CA LEU A 42 -36.08 22.31 13.74
C LEU A 42 -37.17 21.95 14.74
N GLU A 43 -37.14 20.75 15.31
CA GLU A 43 -38.05 20.33 16.37
C GLU A 43 -37.91 21.23 17.61
N LEU A 44 -36.69 21.53 18.05
CA LEU A 44 -36.43 22.48 19.14
C LEU A 44 -36.97 23.88 18.83
N ASN A 45 -36.86 24.36 17.58
CA ASN A 45 -37.42 25.65 17.19
C ASN A 45 -38.95 25.64 17.25
N LEU A 46 -39.61 24.55 16.82
CA LEU A 46 -41.06 24.40 16.96
C LEU A 46 -41.48 24.36 18.44
N ASP A 47 -40.68 23.73 19.30
CA ASP A 47 -40.91 23.70 20.75
C ASP A 47 -40.82 25.10 21.36
N MET A 48 -39.84 25.91 20.94
CA MET A 48 -39.71 27.29 21.39
C MET A 48 -40.94 28.13 21.01
N VAL A 49 -41.45 27.97 19.78
CA VAL A 49 -42.69 28.65 19.36
C VAL A 49 -43.87 28.19 20.21
N HIS A 50 -44.04 26.87 20.40
CA HIS A 50 -45.13 26.35 21.22
C HIS A 50 -45.06 26.89 22.66
N ASN A 51 -43.89 26.84 23.29
CA ASN A 51 -43.68 27.32 24.65
C ASN A 51 -43.88 28.84 24.76
N TYR A 52 -43.57 29.61 23.70
CA TYR A 52 -43.89 31.04 23.67
C TYR A 52 -45.40 31.26 23.77
N PHE A 53 -46.21 30.55 22.98
CA PHE A 53 -47.67 30.65 23.08
C PHE A 53 -48.22 30.20 24.43
N GLU A 54 -47.63 29.17 25.06
CA GLU A 54 -48.03 28.77 26.41
C GLU A 54 -47.66 29.83 27.45
N SER A 55 -46.49 30.48 27.34
CA SER A 55 -46.11 31.61 28.19
C SER A 55 -47.07 32.79 28.02
N GLU A 56 -47.43 33.13 26.77
CA GLU A 56 -48.39 34.21 26.47
C GLU A 56 -49.79 33.92 27.05
N LYS A 57 -50.23 32.65 27.02
CA LYS A 57 -51.43 32.20 27.73
C LYS A 57 -51.31 32.46 29.22
N GLU A 58 -50.26 31.96 29.87
CA GLU A 58 -50.08 32.16 31.31
C GLU A 58 -50.04 33.64 31.70
N ASP A 59 -49.38 34.47 30.90
CA ASP A 59 -49.29 35.91 31.10
C ASP A 59 -50.67 36.58 31.02
N LEU A 60 -51.47 36.25 29.99
CA LEU A 60 -52.83 36.76 29.85
C LEU A 60 -53.73 36.30 31.00
N ASN A 61 -53.62 35.04 31.43
CA ASN A 61 -54.41 34.53 32.56
C ASN A 61 -54.10 35.29 33.85
N ARG A 62 -52.82 35.53 34.15
CA ARG A 62 -52.43 36.30 35.35
C ARG A 62 -53.00 37.71 35.32
N LEU A 63 -52.91 38.39 34.18
CA LEU A 63 -53.52 39.71 34.02
C LEU A 63 -55.04 39.66 34.22
N SER A 64 -55.71 38.67 33.63
CA SER A 64 -57.15 38.50 33.75
C SER A 64 -57.60 38.24 35.20
N LEU A 65 -56.89 37.37 35.93
CA LEU A 65 -57.15 37.10 37.34
C LEU A 65 -56.96 38.35 38.22
N ASP A 66 -55.90 39.13 37.98
CA ASP A 66 -55.64 40.37 38.72
C ASP A 66 -56.80 41.38 38.58
N TRP A 67 -57.41 41.46 37.39
CA TRP A 67 -58.52 42.37 37.11
C TRP A 67 -59.90 41.81 37.51
N ALA A 68 -60.06 40.48 37.51
CA ALA A 68 -61.32 39.81 37.86
C ALA A 68 -61.66 39.87 39.35
N VAL A 69 -60.69 40.19 40.21
CA VAL A 69 -60.87 40.27 41.68
C VAL A 69 -61.00 41.72 42.17
N TRP A 70 -60.95 42.72 41.28
CA TRP A 70 -61.11 44.12 41.67
C TRP A 70 -62.57 44.46 42.01
N ASP A 71 -62.77 45.14 43.15
CA ASP A 71 -64.10 45.61 43.56
C ASP A 71 -64.72 46.54 42.53
N ASP A 72 -63.92 47.37 41.85
CA ASP A 72 -64.40 48.23 40.76
C ASP A 72 -64.98 47.43 39.58
N SER A 73 -64.36 46.30 39.22
CA SER A 73 -64.84 45.38 38.17
C SER A 73 -66.15 44.69 38.62
N PHE A 74 -66.21 44.30 39.89
CA PHE A 74 -67.41 43.70 40.49
C PHE A 74 -68.58 44.68 40.54
N GLU A 75 -68.38 45.89 41.08
CA GLU A 75 -69.39 46.95 41.18
C GLU A 75 -69.87 47.43 39.80
N PHE A 76 -68.98 47.39 38.80
CA PHE A 76 -69.34 47.70 37.42
C PHE A 76 -70.37 46.72 36.86
N ILE A 77 -70.16 45.42 37.06
CA ILE A 77 -71.11 44.38 36.61
C ILE A 77 -72.46 44.50 37.32
N GLU A 78 -72.48 44.92 38.59
CA GLU A 78 -73.74 45.20 39.33
C GLU A 78 -74.45 46.48 38.86
N GLY A 79 -73.81 47.30 38.05
CA GLY A 79 -74.34 48.57 37.55
C GLY A 79 -74.15 49.76 38.50
N ASN A 80 -73.35 49.59 39.56
CA ASN A 80 -73.06 50.60 40.57
C ASN A 80 -71.95 51.58 40.13
N ASN A 81 -71.09 51.19 39.19
CA ASN A 81 -69.99 52.02 38.67
C ASN A 81 -70.13 52.35 37.17
N ARG A 82 -71.05 53.23 36.79
CA ARG A 82 -71.36 53.53 35.37
C ARG A 82 -70.22 54.13 34.54
N ASN A 83 -69.23 54.75 35.19
CA ASN A 83 -68.11 55.41 34.52
C ASN A 83 -66.84 54.54 34.47
N TYR A 84 -66.92 53.25 34.85
CA TYR A 84 -65.78 52.33 34.89
C TYR A 84 -65.02 52.28 33.56
N VAL A 85 -65.73 52.09 32.44
CA VAL A 85 -65.13 51.98 31.10
C VAL A 85 -64.35 53.25 30.74
N GLU A 86 -64.94 54.42 30.95
CA GLU A 86 -64.32 55.71 30.63
C GLU A 86 -63.10 56.04 31.50
N ARG A 87 -63.03 55.49 32.72
CA ARG A 87 -61.93 55.74 33.67
C ARG A 87 -60.80 54.72 33.59
N ASN A 88 -61.13 53.46 33.36
CA ASN A 88 -60.19 52.34 33.49
C ASN A 88 -59.79 51.74 32.13
N LEU A 89 -60.65 51.82 31.11
CA LEU A 89 -60.42 51.20 29.80
C LEU A 89 -60.10 52.26 28.72
N MET A 90 -59.06 53.05 28.98
CA MET A 90 -58.49 54.01 28.02
C MET A 90 -57.51 53.31 27.07
N ASP A 91 -57.21 53.90 25.91
CA ASP A 91 -56.25 53.36 24.93
C ASP A 91 -54.90 52.97 25.57
N ALA A 92 -54.37 53.80 26.47
CA ALA A 92 -53.14 53.52 27.20
C ALA A 92 -53.22 52.28 28.10
N THR A 93 -54.40 51.89 28.59
CA THR A 93 -54.59 50.65 29.37
C THR A 93 -54.39 49.44 28.46
N PHE A 94 -54.94 49.49 27.25
CA PHE A 94 -54.80 48.41 26.27
C PHE A 94 -53.36 48.24 25.82
N ASP A 95 -52.66 49.35 25.55
CA ASP A 95 -51.23 49.33 25.22
C ASP A 95 -50.38 48.77 26.37
N ASN A 96 -50.62 49.19 27.61
CA ASN A 96 -49.84 48.74 28.78
C ASN A 96 -50.05 47.27 29.14
N LEU A 97 -51.26 46.75 28.92
CA LEU A 97 -51.60 45.34 29.19
C LEU A 97 -51.35 44.44 27.98
N GLU A 98 -50.98 45.03 26.84
CA GLU A 98 -50.81 44.34 25.57
C GLU A 98 -52.05 43.51 25.19
N ILE A 99 -53.25 44.04 25.45
CA ILE A 99 -54.52 43.41 25.06
C ILE A 99 -55.28 44.34 24.13
N THR A 100 -56.16 43.77 23.32
CA THR A 100 -56.92 44.53 22.31
C THR A 100 -58.33 44.86 22.76
N HIS A 101 -58.98 43.99 23.53
CA HIS A 101 -60.35 44.18 23.99
C HIS A 101 -60.53 43.61 25.39
N MET A 102 -61.41 44.25 26.16
CA MET A 102 -61.89 43.78 27.45
C MET A 102 -63.42 43.90 27.50
N LEU A 103 -64.10 42.78 27.71
CA LEU A 103 -65.57 42.68 27.65
C LEU A 103 -66.13 42.14 28.96
N PHE A 104 -67.28 42.66 29.37
CA PHE A 104 -67.96 42.25 30.61
C PHE A 104 -69.34 41.67 30.31
N TYR A 105 -69.64 40.55 30.97
CA TYR A 105 -70.88 39.80 30.84
C TYR A 105 -71.52 39.60 32.21
N ASP A 106 -72.84 39.64 32.27
CA ASP A 106 -73.58 39.40 33.52
C ASP A 106 -73.59 37.90 33.90
N LYS A 107 -74.16 37.59 35.06
CA LYS A 107 -74.38 36.20 35.54
C LYS A 107 -75.18 35.30 34.59
N ASN A 108 -75.93 35.86 33.64
CA ASN A 108 -76.68 35.14 32.62
C ASN A 108 -75.92 35.05 31.29
N ASN A 109 -74.62 35.39 31.28
CA ASN A 109 -73.77 35.54 30.11
C ASN A 109 -74.31 36.57 29.09
N GLN A 110 -75.04 37.61 29.50
CA GLN A 110 -75.44 38.70 28.60
C GLN A 110 -74.37 39.79 28.58
N TYR A 111 -73.98 40.25 27.39
CA TYR A 111 -73.04 41.35 27.22
C TYR A 111 -73.56 42.62 27.91
N ILE A 112 -72.78 43.14 28.87
CA ILE A 112 -73.08 44.39 29.57
C ILE A 112 -72.46 45.54 28.77
N ASN A 113 -71.12 45.60 28.76
CA ASN A 113 -70.35 46.65 28.13
C ASN A 113 -68.87 46.21 28.05
N GLY A 114 -68.04 46.98 27.37
CA GLY A 114 -66.63 46.66 27.13
C GLY A 114 -65.98 47.75 26.29
N SER A 115 -64.66 47.71 26.18
CA SER A 115 -63.89 48.61 25.35
C SER A 115 -62.75 47.84 24.68
N GLY A 116 -62.19 48.43 23.64
CA GLY A 116 -61.05 47.89 22.93
C GLY A 116 -60.44 48.93 22.00
N ILE A 117 -59.23 48.64 21.52
CA ILE A 117 -58.50 49.46 20.55
C ILE A 117 -59.36 49.65 19.28
N GLU A 118 -60.10 48.62 18.89
CA GLU A 118 -61.10 48.70 17.83
C GLU A 118 -62.54 48.64 18.40
N PRO A 119 -63.52 49.26 17.72
CA PRO A 119 -64.92 49.18 18.11
C PRO A 119 -65.45 47.75 18.11
N ILE A 120 -66.11 47.37 19.21
CA ILE A 120 -66.73 46.05 19.38
C ILE A 120 -68.05 45.99 18.58
N ASP A 121 -67.99 45.40 17.38
CA ASP A 121 -69.16 45.22 16.52
C ASP A 121 -70.07 44.05 16.97
N SER A 122 -71.22 43.91 16.31
CA SER A 122 -72.19 42.85 16.64
C SER A 122 -71.65 41.44 16.34
N SER A 123 -70.74 41.31 15.38
CA SER A 123 -70.13 40.05 14.97
C SER A 123 -69.19 39.53 16.07
N MET A 124 -68.33 40.40 16.59
CA MET A 124 -67.43 40.12 17.70
C MET A 124 -68.22 39.67 18.94
N LYS A 125 -69.29 40.39 19.30
CA LYS A 125 -70.14 40.03 20.44
C LYS A 125 -70.74 38.63 20.29
N GLN A 126 -71.21 38.27 19.09
CA GLN A 126 -71.79 36.95 18.83
C GLN A 126 -70.73 35.83 18.88
N THR A 127 -69.53 36.07 18.35
CA THR A 127 -68.41 35.11 18.41
C THR A 127 -68.00 34.86 19.85
N ILE A 128 -67.77 35.91 20.64
CA ILE A 128 -67.39 35.76 22.06
C ILE A 128 -68.51 35.10 22.87
N GLN A 129 -69.78 35.43 22.62
CA GLN A 129 -70.91 34.74 23.25
C GLN A 129 -70.86 33.23 23.01
N THR A 130 -70.63 32.83 21.76
CA THR A 130 -70.53 31.41 21.36
C THR A 130 -69.37 30.72 22.09
N LEU A 131 -68.24 31.40 22.22
CA LEU A 131 -67.08 30.89 22.96
C LEU A 131 -67.39 30.73 24.45
N ILE A 132 -68.02 31.71 25.10
CA ILE A 132 -68.43 31.63 26.52
C ILE A 132 -69.38 30.44 26.76
N ASP A 133 -70.28 30.15 25.83
CA ASP A 133 -71.25 29.07 25.97
C ASP A 133 -70.62 27.68 25.76
N ASN A 134 -69.57 27.59 24.93
CA ASN A 134 -68.82 26.37 24.65
C ASN A 134 -67.76 26.05 25.72
N THR A 135 -67.20 27.07 26.38
CA THR A 135 -66.06 26.96 27.33
C THR A 135 -66.45 26.72 28.77
N LYS A 136 -67.67 26.21 29.05
CA LYS A 136 -68.29 26.14 30.40
C LYS A 136 -67.42 25.57 31.54
N ASN A 137 -66.33 24.86 31.25
CA ASN A 137 -65.41 24.24 32.21
C ASN A 137 -63.91 24.50 31.93
N GLN A 138 -63.52 25.49 31.12
CA GLN A 138 -62.11 25.74 30.84
C GLN A 138 -61.58 26.90 31.70
N GLU A 139 -60.50 26.64 32.44
CA GLU A 139 -59.88 27.57 33.40
C GLU A 139 -58.60 28.23 32.86
N LEU A 140 -58.26 27.98 31.59
CA LEU A 140 -57.03 28.49 30.97
C LEU A 140 -57.34 29.22 29.67
N PRO A 141 -56.55 30.25 29.31
CA PRO A 141 -56.69 30.95 28.05
C PRO A 141 -56.48 30.02 26.87
N PHE A 142 -57.18 30.30 25.79
CA PHE A 142 -57.18 29.48 24.60
C PHE A 142 -57.08 30.35 23.34
N LEU A 143 -56.69 29.71 22.25
CA LEU A 143 -56.68 30.37 20.94
C LEU A 143 -58.03 30.16 20.27
N ALA A 144 -58.55 31.23 19.65
CA ALA A 144 -59.79 31.19 18.90
C ALA A 144 -59.78 32.17 17.73
N SER A 145 -60.51 31.83 16.68
CA SER A 145 -60.72 32.72 15.54
C SER A 145 -61.83 33.74 15.82
N THR A 146 -61.51 35.01 15.62
CA THR A 146 -62.44 36.14 15.73
C THR A 146 -62.70 36.75 14.35
N PRO A 147 -63.74 37.59 14.17
CA PRO A 147 -63.96 38.34 12.93
C PRO A 147 -62.78 39.26 12.54
N LYS A 148 -61.90 39.57 13.49
CA LYS A 148 -60.74 40.45 13.33
C LYS A 148 -59.42 39.70 13.11
N GLY A 149 -59.46 38.37 13.15
CA GLY A 149 -58.27 37.53 13.07
C GLY A 149 -58.19 36.57 14.23
N LEU A 150 -57.08 35.85 14.32
CA LEU A 150 -56.85 34.94 15.44
C LEU A 150 -56.57 35.73 16.71
N ALA A 151 -57.09 35.24 17.84
CA ALA A 151 -56.87 35.85 19.14
C ALA A 151 -56.54 34.81 20.20
N LEU A 152 -55.74 35.25 21.17
CA LEU A 152 -55.67 34.63 22.48
C LEU A 152 -56.77 35.23 23.35
N ILE A 153 -57.59 34.36 23.94
CA ILE A 153 -58.78 34.75 24.68
C ILE A 153 -58.75 34.08 26.05
N ASP A 154 -58.98 34.89 27.07
CA ASP A 154 -59.19 34.41 28.42
C ASP A 154 -60.57 34.82 28.95
N ILE A 155 -61.21 33.92 29.70
CA ILE A 155 -62.56 34.11 30.22
C ILE A 155 -62.55 33.81 31.71
N GLU A 156 -62.56 34.87 32.51
CA GLU A 156 -62.51 34.75 33.97
C GLU A 156 -63.83 35.14 34.63
N LYS A 157 -64.13 34.48 35.75
CA LYS A 157 -65.28 34.83 36.59
C LYS A 157 -64.89 35.98 37.50
N VAL A 158 -65.73 37.01 37.57
CA VAL A 158 -65.48 38.17 38.42
C VAL A 158 -65.99 37.90 39.83
N TYR A 159 -65.14 38.12 40.83
CA TYR A 159 -65.42 37.91 42.25
C TYR A 159 -65.11 39.19 43.05
N PRO A 160 -65.75 39.40 44.20
CA PRO A 160 -65.40 40.52 45.08
C PRO A 160 -64.01 40.32 45.70
N SER A 161 -63.31 41.41 46.00
CA SER A 161 -61.91 41.37 46.46
C SER A 161 -61.73 40.66 47.81
N ASN A 162 -62.78 40.62 48.62
CA ASN A 162 -62.82 39.92 49.90
C ASN A 162 -62.92 38.39 49.76
N GLY A 163 -63.13 37.86 48.55
CA GLY A 163 -63.28 36.44 48.27
C GLY A 163 -64.57 35.81 48.81
N GLU A 164 -65.51 36.61 49.33
CA GLU A 164 -66.77 36.13 49.90
C GLU A 164 -67.94 36.35 48.94
N GLY A 165 -68.57 35.26 48.48
CA GLY A 165 -69.80 35.30 47.69
C GLY A 165 -69.69 34.66 46.31
N PRO A 166 -70.82 34.50 45.59
CA PRO A 166 -70.81 33.98 44.23
C PRO A 166 -70.27 35.03 43.24
N SER A 167 -69.66 34.56 42.16
CA SER A 167 -69.33 35.43 41.02
C SER A 167 -70.59 36.11 40.47
N ASN A 168 -70.48 37.39 40.12
CA ASN A 168 -71.60 38.19 39.60
C ASN A 168 -71.62 38.33 38.07
N GLY A 169 -70.62 37.78 37.38
CA GLY A 169 -70.47 37.83 35.93
C GLY A 169 -69.13 37.31 35.44
N LYS A 170 -68.82 37.56 34.17
CA LYS A 170 -67.55 37.16 33.54
C LYS A 170 -66.87 38.33 32.87
N MET A 171 -65.55 38.32 32.90
CA MET A 171 -64.68 39.21 32.14
C MET A 171 -63.98 38.41 31.05
N VAL A 172 -63.92 38.97 29.85
CA VAL A 172 -63.20 38.40 28.71
C VAL A 172 -62.09 39.36 28.33
N MET A 173 -60.85 38.89 28.39
CA MET A 173 -59.69 39.59 27.84
C MET A 173 -59.30 38.97 26.51
N ILE A 174 -59.01 39.81 25.53
CA ILE A 174 -58.68 39.39 24.16
C ILE A 174 -57.39 40.07 23.72
N ARG A 175 -56.39 39.27 23.34
CA ARG A 175 -55.16 39.70 22.67
C ARG A 175 -55.18 39.19 21.23
N LEU A 176 -55.28 40.08 20.24
CA LEU A 176 -55.19 39.67 18.84
C LEU A 176 -53.76 39.24 18.51
N ILE A 177 -53.64 38.20 17.70
CA ILE A 177 -52.37 37.78 17.11
C ILE A 177 -52.28 38.49 15.76
N ASP A 178 -51.82 39.73 15.82
CA ASP A 178 -51.62 40.58 14.66
C ASP A 178 -50.18 40.47 14.12
N GLN A 179 -49.87 41.26 13.09
CA GLN A 179 -48.54 41.27 12.50
C GLN A 179 -47.45 41.69 13.49
N LEU A 180 -47.77 42.61 14.42
CA LEU A 180 -46.82 43.09 15.41
C LEU A 180 -46.46 41.96 16.40
N PHE A 181 -47.45 41.22 16.88
CA PHE A 181 -47.22 40.05 17.73
C PHE A 181 -46.29 39.02 17.05
N ILE A 182 -46.52 38.74 15.77
CA ILE A 182 -45.68 37.80 15.00
C ILE A 182 -44.25 38.33 14.86
N GLU A 183 -44.07 39.62 14.55
CA GLU A 183 -42.74 40.24 14.46
C GLU A 183 -42.00 40.24 15.81
N THR A 184 -42.71 40.46 16.92
CA THR A 184 -42.16 40.38 18.27
C THR A 184 -41.75 38.95 18.62
N LEU A 185 -42.57 37.95 18.30
CA LEU A 185 -42.25 36.54 18.49
C LEU A 185 -41.01 36.16 17.68
N GLU A 186 -40.96 36.50 16.39
CA GLU A 186 -39.82 36.24 15.51
C GLU A 186 -38.52 36.88 16.04
N MET A 187 -38.61 38.12 16.54
CA MET A 187 -37.48 38.84 17.14
C MET A 187 -37.02 38.18 18.44
N ASN A 188 -37.94 37.87 19.35
CA ASN A 188 -37.64 37.28 20.66
C ASN A 188 -37.02 35.89 20.53
N LEU A 189 -37.50 35.10 19.57
CA LEU A 189 -37.03 33.73 19.33
C LEU A 189 -35.92 33.65 18.27
N SER A 190 -35.57 34.76 17.64
CA SER A 190 -34.57 34.82 16.55
C SER A 190 -34.84 33.80 15.44
N LEU A 191 -36.10 33.68 15.03
CA LEU A 191 -36.58 32.76 13.99
C LEU A 191 -37.48 33.48 12.99
N GLN A 192 -37.81 32.81 11.89
CA GLN A 192 -38.71 33.33 10.87
C GLN A 192 -39.82 32.31 10.59
N LEU A 193 -41.06 32.76 10.66
CA LEU A 193 -42.23 31.99 10.31
C LEU A 193 -42.53 32.19 8.82
N GLU A 194 -42.90 31.09 8.17
CA GLU A 194 -43.30 31.08 6.75
C GLU A 194 -44.79 31.36 6.61
N SER A 195 -45.60 30.73 7.46
CA SER A 195 -47.04 30.90 7.45
C SER A 195 -47.66 30.71 8.82
N PHE A 196 -48.79 31.40 8.99
CA PHE A 196 -49.62 31.35 10.18
C PHE A 196 -51.08 31.30 9.73
N THR A 197 -51.68 30.11 9.69
CA THR A 197 -53.01 29.90 9.08
C THR A 197 -53.84 28.89 9.84
N GLN A 198 -55.16 29.11 9.90
CA GLN A 198 -56.08 28.15 10.48
C GLN A 198 -56.34 26.99 9.50
N VAL A 199 -56.29 25.76 9.98
CA VAL A 199 -56.54 24.54 9.22
C VAL A 199 -57.46 23.57 9.97
N THR A 200 -58.09 22.66 9.23
CA THR A 200 -58.81 21.52 9.81
C THR A 200 -57.97 20.27 9.64
N LYS A 201 -57.65 19.59 10.74
CA LYS A 201 -56.73 18.45 10.73
C LYS A 201 -57.43 17.16 11.10
N GLN A 202 -57.07 16.06 10.42
CA GLN A 202 -57.58 14.70 10.70
C GLN A 202 -56.59 13.82 11.49
N SER A 203 -55.34 14.27 11.66
CA SER A 203 -54.26 13.53 12.33
C SER A 203 -53.94 14.15 13.69
N ALA A 204 -53.73 13.29 14.70
CA ALA A 204 -53.41 13.68 16.08
C ALA A 204 -51.96 14.18 16.28
N GLN A 205 -51.10 14.14 15.26
CA GLN A 205 -49.70 14.54 15.38
C GLN A 205 -49.56 16.07 15.44
N LEU A 206 -49.04 16.65 16.51
CA LEU A 206 -48.98 18.12 16.68
C LEU A 206 -47.81 18.80 15.96
N LYS A 207 -46.79 18.05 15.55
CA LYS A 207 -45.63 18.55 14.80
C LYS A 207 -45.34 17.67 13.60
N ASP A 208 -45.07 18.27 12.45
CA ASP A 208 -44.65 17.57 11.24
C ASP A 208 -43.39 18.22 10.67
N ILE A 209 -42.45 17.39 10.21
CA ILE A 209 -41.19 17.87 9.63
C ILE A 209 -40.97 17.17 8.30
N GLN A 210 -40.93 17.96 7.24
CA GLN A 210 -40.80 17.48 5.87
C GLN A 210 -39.56 18.05 5.18
N ILE A 211 -38.92 17.22 4.36
CA ILE A 211 -37.81 17.66 3.51
C ILE A 211 -38.40 18.23 2.21
N ILE A 212 -38.41 19.55 2.05
CA ILE A 212 -38.83 20.18 0.79
C ILE A 212 -37.76 20.01 -0.28
N SER A 213 -36.49 20.13 0.11
CA SER A 213 -35.37 20.02 -0.82
C SER A 213 -34.10 19.52 -0.15
N ASN A 214 -33.07 19.25 -0.94
CA ASN A 214 -31.73 18.95 -0.41
C ASN A 214 -31.13 20.07 0.45
N LYS A 215 -31.73 21.27 0.45
CA LYS A 215 -31.23 22.43 1.19
C LYS A 215 -32.15 22.90 2.30
N GLN A 216 -33.43 22.50 2.32
CA GLN A 216 -34.41 23.08 3.22
C GLN A 216 -35.36 22.03 3.80
N LEU A 217 -35.74 22.27 5.05
CA LEU A 217 -36.79 21.57 5.79
C LEU A 217 -37.98 22.52 6.00
N LEU A 218 -39.18 21.96 5.98
CA LEU A 218 -40.39 22.58 6.50
C LEU A 218 -40.69 21.95 7.84
N GLY A 219 -40.80 22.79 8.87
CA GLY A 219 -41.34 22.38 10.16
C GLY A 219 -42.71 23.01 10.32
N THR A 220 -43.69 22.19 10.68
CA THR A 220 -45.07 22.64 10.87
C THR A 220 -45.53 22.24 12.27
N LEU A 221 -45.96 23.23 13.04
CA LEU A 221 -46.56 23.09 14.36
C LEU A 221 -48.07 23.33 14.24
N TYR A 222 -48.85 22.48 14.92
CA TYR A 222 -50.29 22.59 14.99
C TYR A 222 -50.68 22.86 16.44
N ILE A 223 -51.29 24.02 16.71
CA ILE A 223 -51.84 24.35 18.03
C ILE A 223 -53.36 24.24 17.96
N GLU A 224 -53.96 23.51 18.89
CA GLU A 224 -55.41 23.29 18.92
C GLU A 224 -56.16 24.60 19.23
N GLU A 225 -57.20 24.88 18.45
CA GLU A 225 -58.15 25.94 18.72
C GLU A 225 -59.24 25.40 19.67
N ILE A 226 -59.85 26.27 20.48
CA ILE A 226 -60.98 25.86 21.34
C ILE A 226 -62.19 25.28 20.57
N THR A 227 -62.29 25.62 19.29
CA THR A 227 -63.34 25.08 18.43
C THR A 227 -62.94 23.68 17.98
N ASP A 228 -63.73 22.68 18.37
CA ASP A 228 -63.47 21.25 18.09
C ASP A 228 -63.09 20.99 16.62
N GLY A 229 -61.94 20.33 16.42
CA GLY A 229 -61.39 19.94 15.13
C GLY A 229 -60.63 21.02 14.33
N LYS A 230 -60.42 22.23 14.88
CA LYS A 230 -59.63 23.29 14.23
C LYS A 230 -58.26 23.46 14.90
N TYR A 231 -57.26 23.74 14.07
CA TYR A 231 -55.88 23.95 14.49
C TYR A 231 -55.31 25.19 13.82
N ILE A 232 -54.35 25.82 14.49
CA ILE A 232 -53.51 26.86 13.92
C ILE A 232 -52.23 26.20 13.45
N GLU A 233 -52.02 26.27 12.14
CA GLU A 233 -50.82 25.82 11.47
C GLU A 233 -49.79 26.94 11.47
N ILE A 234 -48.66 26.67 12.10
CA ILE A 234 -47.49 27.55 12.12
C ILE A 234 -46.38 26.81 11.40
N SER A 235 -45.97 27.33 10.24
CA SER A 235 -44.90 26.72 9.46
C SER A 235 -43.65 27.59 9.48
N MET A 236 -42.47 26.96 9.45
CA MET A 236 -41.18 27.62 9.32
C MET A 236 -40.28 26.87 8.35
N LEU A 237 -39.51 27.63 7.58
CA LEU A 237 -38.48 27.10 6.68
C LEU A 237 -37.12 27.18 7.36
N GLN A 238 -36.39 26.06 7.36
CA GLN A 238 -35.03 26.00 7.89
C GLN A 238 -34.06 25.45 6.87
N ASN A 239 -32.88 26.06 6.77
CA ASN A 239 -31.80 25.54 5.95
C ASN A 239 -31.17 24.29 6.58
N ARG A 240 -30.83 23.32 5.73
CA ARG A 240 -30.17 22.05 6.10
C ARG A 240 -28.66 22.25 6.21
N ASP A 241 -28.25 23.19 7.05
CA ASP A 241 -26.87 23.62 7.17
C ASP A 241 -25.96 22.48 7.65
N TYR A 242 -26.41 21.65 8.59
CA TYR A 242 -25.61 20.52 9.07
C TYR A 242 -25.47 19.45 7.99
N PHE A 243 -26.54 19.11 7.27
CA PHE A 243 -26.47 18.19 6.14
C PHE A 243 -25.50 18.67 5.04
N LEU A 244 -25.60 19.95 4.65
CA LEU A 244 -24.74 20.52 3.62
C LEU A 244 -23.28 20.60 4.09
N GLN A 245 -23.03 21.01 5.33
CA GLN A 245 -21.70 21.04 5.93
C GLN A 245 -21.09 19.64 6.04
N LYS A 246 -21.89 18.62 6.39
CA LYS A 246 -21.44 17.22 6.42
C LYS A 246 -21.10 16.72 5.02
N LEU A 247 -21.88 17.07 4.01
CA LEU A 247 -21.60 16.73 2.62
C LEU A 247 -20.29 17.34 2.13
N ASP A 248 -20.02 18.61 2.47
CA ASP A 248 -18.75 19.26 2.17
C ASP A 248 -17.57 18.64 2.95
N SER A 249 -17.76 18.38 4.24
CA SER A 249 -16.76 17.71 5.09
C SER A 249 -16.36 16.34 4.54
N ILE A 250 -17.32 15.56 4.01
CA ILE A 250 -17.07 14.28 3.35
C ILE A 250 -16.22 14.47 2.08
N ASN A 251 -16.53 15.48 1.27
CA ASN A 251 -15.76 15.75 0.05
C ASN A 251 -14.32 16.16 0.38
N ASN A 252 -14.13 17.03 1.38
CA ASN A 252 -12.80 17.45 1.83
C ASN A 252 -12.00 16.26 2.38
N LEU A 253 -12.60 15.45 3.25
CA LEU A 253 -12.00 14.22 3.79
C LEU A 253 -11.61 13.24 2.66
N PHE A 254 -12.44 13.12 1.63
CA PHE A 254 -12.14 12.30 0.45
C PHE A 254 -10.94 12.82 -0.34
N ILE A 255 -10.86 14.13 -0.60
CA ILE A 255 -9.70 14.75 -1.25
C ILE A 255 -8.43 14.52 -0.41
N THR A 256 -8.51 14.70 0.90
CA THR A 256 -7.40 14.44 1.83
C THR A 256 -6.93 12.98 1.75
N PHE A 257 -7.86 12.01 1.71
CA PHE A 257 -7.50 10.61 1.56
C PHE A 257 -6.84 10.29 0.22
N ILE A 258 -7.30 10.89 -0.88
CA ILE A 258 -6.65 10.74 -2.19
C ILE A 258 -5.20 11.23 -2.12
N VAL A 259 -4.96 12.42 -1.58
CA VAL A 259 -3.61 12.99 -1.46
C VAL A 259 -2.71 12.10 -0.59
N MET A 260 -3.23 11.63 0.55
CA MET A 260 -2.50 10.73 1.44
C MET A 260 -2.16 9.39 0.76
N ILE A 261 -3.10 8.80 0.01
CA ILE A 261 -2.87 7.58 -0.77
C ILE A 261 -1.77 7.81 -1.82
N LEU A 262 -1.84 8.91 -2.58
CA LEU A 262 -0.81 9.23 -3.58
C LEU A 262 0.58 9.38 -2.95
N MET A 263 0.67 10.04 -1.79
CA MET A 263 1.92 10.12 -1.03
C MET A 263 2.44 8.76 -0.59
N ILE A 264 1.56 7.87 -0.09
CA ILE A 264 1.94 6.52 0.33
C ILE A 264 2.39 5.68 -0.87
N VAL A 265 1.69 5.74 -2.02
CA VAL A 265 2.11 5.06 -3.26
C VAL A 265 3.50 5.54 -3.67
N LEU A 266 3.73 6.85 -3.67
CA LEU A 266 5.03 7.44 -4.03
C LEU A 266 6.13 6.99 -3.07
N LEU A 267 5.86 6.99 -1.77
CA LEU A 267 6.80 6.52 -0.75
C LEU A 267 7.14 5.05 -0.93
N ILE A 268 6.13 4.18 -1.11
CA ILE A 268 6.32 2.75 -1.36
C ILE A 268 7.12 2.53 -2.64
N TYR A 269 6.85 3.31 -3.70
CA TYR A 269 7.61 3.24 -4.95
C TYR A 269 9.09 3.57 -4.72
N ILE A 270 9.40 4.68 -4.03
CA ILE A 270 10.77 5.08 -3.71
C ILE A 270 11.48 4.01 -2.86
N LEU A 271 10.79 3.47 -1.85
CA LEU A 271 11.34 2.43 -0.97
C LEU A 271 11.60 1.12 -1.72
N LEU A 272 10.62 0.62 -2.48
CA LEU A 272 10.77 -0.61 -3.28
C LEU A 272 11.89 -0.49 -4.31
N ASP A 273 11.97 0.65 -5.00
CA ASP A 273 13.03 0.90 -5.97
C ASP A 273 14.41 0.89 -5.31
N ARG A 274 14.57 1.62 -4.21
CA ARG A 274 15.85 1.78 -3.51
C ARG A 274 16.30 0.51 -2.77
N LEU A 275 15.37 -0.21 -2.13
CA LEU A 275 15.70 -1.37 -1.30
C LEU A 275 15.83 -2.65 -2.12
N ILE A 276 14.97 -2.85 -3.11
CA ILE A 276 14.86 -4.13 -3.84
C ILE A 276 15.22 -3.94 -5.31
N VAL A 277 14.44 -3.15 -6.04
CA VAL A 277 14.43 -3.32 -7.50
C VAL A 277 15.71 -2.85 -8.16
N SER A 278 16.24 -1.68 -7.77
CA SER A 278 17.50 -1.17 -8.32
C SER A 278 18.64 -2.17 -8.07
N ARG A 279 18.74 -2.72 -6.87
CA ARG A 279 19.76 -3.72 -6.49
C ARG A 279 19.65 -5.01 -7.30
N VAL A 280 18.44 -5.55 -7.45
CA VAL A 280 18.21 -6.75 -8.28
C VAL A 280 18.56 -6.47 -9.74
N THR A 281 18.23 -5.29 -10.28
CA THR A 281 18.60 -4.93 -11.66
C THR A 281 20.10 -4.79 -11.86
N THR A 282 20.83 -4.24 -10.87
CA THR A 282 22.30 -4.17 -10.91
C THR A 282 22.91 -5.57 -10.86
N LEU A 283 22.45 -6.42 -9.94
CA LEU A 283 22.91 -7.81 -9.81
C LEU A 283 22.68 -8.60 -11.10
N SER A 284 21.48 -8.50 -11.68
CA SER A 284 21.15 -9.16 -12.94
C SER A 284 22.00 -8.64 -14.11
N GLY A 285 22.35 -7.35 -14.13
CA GLY A 285 23.24 -6.77 -15.13
C GLY A 285 24.65 -7.33 -15.02
N GLN A 286 25.23 -7.30 -13.82
CA GLN A 286 26.56 -7.85 -13.55
C GLN A 286 26.66 -9.33 -13.92
N LEU A 287 25.65 -10.14 -13.60
CA LEU A 287 25.62 -11.54 -13.99
C LEU A 287 25.63 -11.75 -15.51
N ARG A 288 24.86 -10.94 -16.24
CA ARG A 288 24.84 -11.00 -17.70
C ARG A 288 26.20 -10.60 -18.28
N ASP A 289 26.80 -9.55 -17.75
CA ASP A 289 28.11 -9.06 -18.21
C ASP A 289 29.22 -10.10 -17.97
N ILE A 290 29.19 -10.81 -16.84
CA ILE A 290 30.13 -11.91 -16.54
C ILE A 290 29.90 -13.11 -17.49
N GLN A 291 28.64 -13.46 -17.76
CA GLN A 291 28.33 -14.52 -18.72
C GLN A 291 28.81 -14.17 -20.15
N GLU A 292 28.69 -12.91 -20.55
CA GLU A 292 29.14 -12.42 -21.87
C GLU A 292 30.67 -12.33 -21.98
N SER A 293 31.37 -11.93 -20.90
CA SER A 293 32.83 -11.80 -20.91
C SER A 293 33.55 -13.15 -21.03
N LYS A 294 32.88 -14.26 -20.66
CA LYS A 294 33.46 -15.61 -20.52
C LYS A 294 34.68 -15.66 -19.60
N ASP A 295 34.89 -14.62 -18.80
CA ASP A 295 35.95 -14.56 -17.82
C ASP A 295 35.44 -15.14 -16.50
N GLY A 296 35.82 -16.40 -16.25
CA GLY A 296 35.43 -17.13 -15.04
C GLY A 296 36.00 -16.56 -13.75
N SER A 297 36.96 -15.62 -13.82
CA SER A 297 37.59 -15.00 -12.65
C SER A 297 36.86 -13.73 -12.16
N THR A 298 36.01 -13.15 -13.00
CA THR A 298 35.21 -11.97 -12.59
C THR A 298 34.20 -12.40 -11.53
N ARG A 299 33.99 -11.55 -10.51
CA ARG A 299 33.06 -11.80 -9.40
C ARG A 299 32.06 -10.67 -9.27
N LEU A 300 30.92 -10.98 -8.65
CA LEU A 300 29.93 -9.98 -8.29
C LEU A 300 30.51 -9.02 -7.24
N GLY A 301 30.25 -7.72 -7.43
CA GLY A 301 30.65 -6.70 -6.47
C GLY A 301 29.75 -6.71 -5.25
N TYR A 302 30.34 -6.73 -4.05
CA TYR A 302 29.58 -6.76 -2.80
C TYR A 302 28.87 -5.44 -2.49
N SER A 303 27.57 -5.51 -2.23
CA SER A 303 26.86 -4.39 -1.62
C SER A 303 27.10 -4.37 -0.10
N ARG A 304 28.25 -3.84 0.34
CA ARG A 304 28.69 -3.83 1.76
C ARG A 304 27.73 -3.20 2.78
N LYS A 305 26.68 -2.51 2.34
CA LYS A 305 25.84 -1.68 3.21
C LYS A 305 24.73 -2.44 3.94
N ASN A 306 24.16 -3.48 3.33
CA ASN A 306 23.00 -4.19 3.86
C ASN A 306 23.23 -5.71 3.81
N LYS A 307 23.15 -6.39 4.96
CA LYS A 307 23.29 -7.86 5.10
C LYS A 307 21.92 -8.55 5.03
N ASP A 308 21.21 -8.33 3.93
CA ASP A 308 19.87 -8.91 3.68
C ASP A 308 19.94 -10.15 2.78
N GLU A 309 18.79 -10.69 2.39
CA GLU A 309 18.69 -11.88 1.54
C GLU A 309 19.36 -11.68 0.18
N ILE A 310 19.37 -10.44 -0.35
CA ILE A 310 20.10 -10.11 -1.59
C ILE A 310 21.61 -10.22 -1.36
N TYR A 311 22.12 -9.77 -0.20
CA TYR A 311 23.53 -9.94 0.15
C TYR A 311 23.92 -11.41 0.30
N VAL A 312 23.07 -12.24 0.91
CA VAL A 312 23.31 -13.70 1.01
C VAL A 312 23.34 -14.32 -0.38
N LEU A 313 22.44 -13.90 -1.28
CA LEU A 313 22.41 -14.36 -2.66
C LEU A 313 23.67 -13.95 -3.42
N GLU A 314 24.14 -12.71 -3.29
CA GLU A 314 25.41 -12.23 -3.87
C GLU A 314 26.59 -13.15 -3.48
N HIS A 315 26.69 -13.50 -2.20
CA HIS A 315 27.76 -14.38 -1.69
C HIS A 315 27.62 -15.81 -2.21
N THR A 316 26.42 -16.38 -2.11
CA THR A 316 26.16 -17.76 -2.54
C THR A 316 26.48 -17.94 -4.03
N VAL A 317 26.18 -16.94 -4.85
CA VAL A 317 26.52 -16.97 -6.28
C VAL A 317 28.03 -16.89 -6.49
N ASN A 318 28.74 -16.01 -5.77
CA ASN A 318 30.20 -15.95 -5.83
C ASN A 318 30.86 -17.27 -5.39
N ASP A 319 30.37 -17.90 -4.32
CA ASP A 319 30.85 -19.19 -3.83
C ASP A 319 30.64 -20.30 -4.87
N MET A 320 29.46 -20.32 -5.52
CA MET A 320 29.17 -21.26 -6.60
C MET A 320 30.10 -21.05 -7.80
N MET A 321 30.35 -19.79 -8.19
CA MET A 321 31.28 -19.46 -9.26
C MET A 321 32.72 -19.89 -8.95
N GLN A 322 33.16 -19.70 -7.71
CA GLN A 322 34.47 -20.17 -7.27
C GLN A 322 34.58 -21.70 -7.35
N SER A 323 33.58 -22.43 -6.86
CA SER A 323 33.56 -23.90 -6.95
C SER A 323 33.57 -24.40 -8.40
N LEU A 324 32.88 -23.70 -9.31
CA LEU A 324 32.91 -23.99 -10.74
C LEU A 324 34.30 -23.76 -11.35
N GLU A 325 34.98 -22.67 -10.99
CA GLU A 325 36.33 -22.38 -11.46
C GLU A 325 37.34 -23.42 -10.98
N GLU A 326 37.31 -23.77 -9.68
CA GLU A 326 38.16 -24.83 -9.10
C GLU A 326 37.93 -26.18 -9.79
N SER A 327 36.67 -26.54 -10.05
CA SER A 327 36.32 -27.77 -10.76
C SER A 327 36.83 -27.75 -12.21
N HIS A 328 36.76 -26.59 -12.86
CA HIS A 328 37.22 -26.44 -14.24
C HIS A 328 38.75 -26.60 -14.36
N GLU A 329 39.50 -26.00 -13.43
CA GLU A 329 40.96 -26.17 -13.38
C GLU A 329 41.37 -27.61 -13.07
N GLU A 330 40.65 -28.30 -12.17
CA GLU A 330 40.93 -29.70 -11.90
C GLU A 330 40.65 -30.59 -13.12
N ILE A 331 39.56 -30.34 -13.85
CA ILE A 331 39.27 -31.04 -15.12
C ILE A 331 40.40 -30.80 -16.13
N LYS A 332 40.89 -29.56 -16.27
CA LYS A 332 42.03 -29.27 -17.16
C LYS A 332 43.28 -30.05 -16.74
N ARG A 333 43.57 -30.12 -15.44
CA ARG A 333 44.72 -30.86 -14.90
C ARG A 333 44.63 -32.35 -15.26
N LEU A 334 43.46 -32.96 -15.02
CA LEU A 334 43.19 -34.37 -15.37
C LEU A 334 43.22 -34.63 -16.88
N ALA A 335 42.83 -33.65 -17.70
CA ALA A 335 42.81 -33.81 -19.16
C ALA A 335 44.21 -33.73 -19.80
N TYR A 336 45.16 -33.01 -19.19
CA TYR A 336 46.43 -32.66 -19.84
C TYR A 336 47.71 -33.18 -19.15
N LEU A 337 47.64 -33.63 -17.89
CA LEU A 337 48.81 -34.15 -17.19
C LEU A 337 48.66 -35.65 -16.90
N ASP A 338 49.78 -36.36 -16.86
CA ASP A 338 49.90 -37.72 -16.36
C ASP A 338 49.82 -37.70 -14.83
N PHE A 339 48.91 -38.50 -14.27
CA PHE A 339 48.58 -38.46 -12.83
C PHE A 339 49.75 -38.90 -11.93
N LEU A 340 50.65 -39.75 -12.44
CA LEU A 340 51.75 -40.31 -11.66
C LEU A 340 52.98 -39.41 -11.66
N THR A 341 53.36 -38.92 -12.85
CA THR A 341 54.61 -38.17 -13.05
C THR A 341 54.43 -36.66 -13.05
N GLY A 342 53.19 -36.15 -13.22
CA GLY A 342 52.90 -34.72 -13.37
C GLY A 342 53.35 -34.15 -14.71
N LEU A 343 53.95 -34.96 -15.60
CA LEU A 343 54.34 -34.57 -16.93
C LEU A 343 53.10 -34.35 -17.82
N PRO A 344 53.21 -33.55 -18.89
CA PRO A 344 52.28 -33.57 -20.00
C PRO A 344 51.92 -35.00 -20.42
N ASN A 345 50.62 -35.26 -20.59
CA ASN A 345 50.15 -36.51 -21.16
C ASN A 345 50.14 -36.44 -22.70
N ARG A 346 49.73 -37.54 -23.34
CA ARG A 346 49.61 -37.64 -24.79
C ARG A 346 48.78 -36.52 -25.43
N PHE A 347 47.66 -36.13 -24.81
CA PHE A 347 46.78 -35.07 -25.34
C PHE A 347 47.47 -33.71 -25.30
N ARG A 348 48.16 -33.39 -24.20
CA ARG A 348 48.90 -32.15 -24.05
C ARG A 348 50.07 -32.07 -25.03
N LEU A 349 50.80 -33.17 -25.20
CA LEU A 349 51.87 -33.30 -26.18
C LEU A 349 51.40 -33.05 -27.60
N GLN A 350 50.32 -33.72 -28.02
CA GLN A 350 49.78 -33.54 -29.36
C GLN A 350 49.33 -32.08 -29.58
N ARG A 351 48.67 -31.48 -28.59
CA ARG A 351 48.18 -30.10 -28.67
C ARG A 351 49.33 -29.09 -28.80
N ASP A 352 50.40 -29.27 -28.02
CA ASP A 352 51.51 -28.32 -27.99
C ASP A 352 52.50 -28.56 -29.14
N PHE A 353 52.50 -29.74 -29.79
CA PHE A 353 53.38 -30.06 -30.92
C PHE A 353 53.37 -29.02 -32.03
N GLU A 354 52.19 -28.57 -32.47
CA GLU A 354 52.05 -27.59 -33.56
C GLU A 354 52.78 -26.28 -33.21
N SER A 355 52.66 -25.81 -31.96
CA SER A 355 53.35 -24.60 -31.51
C SER A 355 54.88 -24.74 -31.50
N PHE A 356 55.39 -25.94 -31.18
CA PHE A 356 56.82 -26.23 -31.25
C PHE A 356 57.33 -26.36 -32.69
N ALA A 357 56.50 -26.90 -33.59
CA ALA A 357 56.81 -27.04 -35.01
C ALA A 357 56.78 -25.69 -35.76
N GLU A 358 55.95 -24.75 -35.33
CA GLU A 358 55.93 -23.38 -35.90
C GLU A 358 57.07 -22.50 -35.41
N SER A 359 57.55 -22.71 -34.17
CA SER A 359 58.57 -21.89 -33.54
C SER A 359 60.01 -22.29 -33.88
N SER A 360 60.22 -23.41 -34.57
CA SER A 360 61.55 -23.87 -35.02
C SER A 360 61.46 -24.54 -36.39
N GLU A 361 62.44 -24.29 -37.26
CA GLU A 361 62.53 -24.94 -38.57
C GLU A 361 62.82 -26.45 -38.47
N ARG A 362 63.34 -26.90 -37.32
CA ARG A 362 63.68 -28.31 -37.05
C ARG A 362 63.26 -28.71 -35.65
N LEU A 363 62.57 -29.84 -35.55
CA LEU A 363 62.04 -30.40 -34.31
C LEU A 363 62.31 -31.90 -34.28
N GLY A 364 62.93 -32.37 -33.22
CA GLY A 364 63.14 -33.79 -32.96
C GLY A 364 62.04 -34.37 -32.09
N ILE A 365 61.54 -35.56 -32.45
CA ILE A 365 60.73 -36.41 -31.58
C ILE A 365 61.58 -37.61 -31.17
N LEU A 366 61.87 -37.72 -29.88
CA LEU A 366 62.51 -38.89 -29.29
C LEU A 366 61.45 -39.71 -28.58
N PHE A 367 61.25 -40.94 -29.05
CA PHE A 367 60.44 -41.94 -28.37
C PHE A 367 61.36 -42.75 -27.46
N LEU A 368 61.05 -42.78 -26.17
CA LEU A 368 61.87 -43.41 -25.14
C LEU A 368 61.07 -44.47 -24.41
N ASP A 369 61.64 -45.65 -24.29
CA ASP A 369 61.08 -46.75 -23.49
C ASP A 369 62.15 -47.29 -22.53
N LEU A 370 61.74 -47.56 -21.29
CA LEU A 370 62.63 -48.04 -20.25
C LEU A 370 62.85 -49.56 -20.37
N ASP A 371 64.10 -49.95 -20.60
CA ASP A 371 64.46 -51.34 -20.83
C ASP A 371 64.29 -52.19 -19.56
N GLY A 372 63.37 -53.16 -19.62
CA GLY A 372 63.21 -54.12 -18.52
C GLY A 372 62.43 -53.58 -17.33
N PHE A 373 61.68 -52.47 -17.48
CA PHE A 373 60.82 -51.93 -16.43
C PHE A 373 59.85 -52.95 -15.83
N LYS A 374 59.30 -53.85 -16.67
CA LYS A 374 58.45 -54.94 -16.18
C LYS A 374 59.16 -55.83 -15.15
N ALA A 375 60.44 -56.13 -15.34
CA ALA A 375 61.22 -56.91 -14.38
C ALA A 375 61.41 -56.17 -13.04
N ILE A 376 61.53 -54.84 -13.07
CA ILE A 376 61.55 -54.03 -11.84
C ILE A 376 60.22 -54.17 -11.09
N ASN A 377 59.08 -54.07 -11.81
CA ASN A 377 57.77 -54.28 -11.20
C ASN A 377 57.61 -55.69 -10.62
N ASP A 378 58.07 -56.71 -11.33
CA ASP A 378 57.96 -58.10 -10.90
C ASP A 378 58.83 -58.41 -9.66
N VAL A 379 60.00 -57.75 -9.52
CA VAL A 379 60.95 -57.99 -8.43
C VAL A 379 60.68 -57.11 -7.19
N TYR A 380 60.44 -55.81 -7.41
CA TYR A 380 60.35 -54.81 -6.33
C TYR A 380 58.93 -54.31 -6.08
N GLY A 381 57.96 -54.77 -6.89
CA GLY A 381 56.55 -54.38 -6.81
C GLY A 381 56.24 -53.07 -7.54
N HIS A 382 54.96 -52.91 -7.88
CA HIS A 382 54.46 -51.75 -8.64
C HIS A 382 54.74 -50.40 -7.96
N ALA A 383 54.69 -50.32 -6.63
CA ALA A 383 54.97 -49.07 -5.92
C ALA A 383 56.42 -48.57 -6.13
N ALA A 384 57.38 -49.50 -6.22
CA ALA A 384 58.77 -49.16 -6.49
C ALA A 384 58.98 -48.79 -7.97
N GLY A 385 58.28 -49.46 -8.89
CA GLY A 385 58.24 -49.06 -10.30
C GLY A 385 57.63 -47.68 -10.52
N ASP A 386 56.55 -47.34 -9.80
CA ASP A 386 55.93 -46.01 -9.85
C ASP A 386 56.90 -44.93 -9.36
N SER A 387 57.62 -45.18 -8.27
CA SER A 387 58.68 -44.29 -7.77
C SER A 387 59.83 -44.15 -8.78
N LEU A 388 60.17 -45.22 -9.50
CA LEU A 388 61.17 -45.18 -10.57
C LEU A 388 60.71 -44.30 -11.72
N LEU A 389 59.46 -44.42 -12.15
CA LEU A 389 58.90 -43.56 -13.20
C LEU A 389 58.88 -42.08 -12.81
N GLN A 390 58.57 -41.77 -11.55
CA GLN A 390 58.65 -40.41 -11.02
C GLN A 390 60.09 -39.88 -11.01
N ALA A 391 61.06 -40.72 -10.63
CA ALA A 391 62.47 -40.35 -10.64
C ALA A 391 63.01 -40.15 -12.06
N VAL A 392 62.63 -41.02 -13.00
CA VAL A 392 62.93 -40.88 -14.44
C VAL A 392 62.33 -39.58 -14.98
N ALA A 393 61.05 -39.33 -14.70
CA ALA A 393 60.38 -38.09 -15.09
C ALA A 393 61.12 -36.86 -14.55
N SER A 394 61.52 -36.87 -13.27
CA SER A 394 62.30 -35.79 -12.66
C SER A 394 63.64 -35.58 -13.37
N ARG A 395 64.39 -36.65 -13.68
CA ARG A 395 65.67 -36.54 -14.40
C ARG A 395 65.47 -35.94 -15.79
N LEU A 396 64.47 -36.43 -16.52
CA LEU A 396 64.13 -35.90 -17.84
C LEU A 396 63.71 -34.43 -17.78
N THR A 397 62.90 -34.03 -16.79
CA THR A 397 62.53 -32.62 -16.59
C THR A 397 63.74 -31.76 -16.26
N THR A 398 64.67 -32.23 -15.42
CA THR A 398 65.92 -31.50 -15.11
C THR A 398 66.77 -31.31 -16.36
N LEU A 399 66.92 -32.34 -17.21
CA LEU A 399 67.64 -32.20 -18.48
C LEU A 399 67.01 -31.19 -19.44
N MET A 400 65.69 -31.04 -19.38
CA MET A 400 64.94 -30.12 -20.23
C MET A 400 64.95 -28.67 -19.73
N GLN A 401 65.51 -28.35 -18.56
CA GLN A 401 65.44 -26.97 -18.01
C GLN A 401 66.06 -25.91 -18.94
N ASP A 402 67.18 -26.23 -19.57
CA ASP A 402 67.92 -25.32 -20.47
C ASP A 402 67.73 -25.68 -21.96
N THR A 403 66.84 -26.62 -22.28
CA THR A 403 66.63 -27.13 -23.64
C THR A 403 65.23 -26.76 -24.14
N PRO A 404 65.08 -25.98 -25.23
CA PRO A 404 63.77 -25.62 -25.78
C PRO A 404 62.99 -26.85 -26.26
N GLY A 405 62.00 -27.27 -25.48
CA GLY A 405 61.23 -28.47 -25.78
C GLY A 405 60.27 -28.88 -24.66
N MET A 406 59.78 -30.11 -24.74
CA MET A 406 58.85 -30.68 -23.77
C MET A 406 59.07 -32.18 -23.57
N VAL A 407 58.95 -32.64 -22.33
CA VAL A 407 58.88 -34.06 -21.96
C VAL A 407 57.43 -34.42 -21.67
N ALA A 408 56.97 -35.57 -22.17
CA ALA A 408 55.64 -36.11 -21.93
C ALA A 408 55.72 -37.60 -21.60
N ARG A 409 54.76 -38.09 -20.82
CA ARG A 409 54.55 -39.53 -20.59
C ARG A 409 53.29 -39.99 -21.29
N ILE A 410 53.37 -41.09 -22.03
CA ILE A 410 52.30 -41.56 -22.91
C ILE A 410 51.55 -42.74 -22.33
N GLY A 411 52.25 -43.57 -21.56
CA GLY A 411 51.69 -44.70 -20.83
C GLY A 411 52.79 -45.64 -20.39
N GLY A 412 52.55 -46.41 -19.32
CA GLY A 412 53.51 -47.40 -18.83
C GLY A 412 54.90 -46.79 -18.55
N ASP A 413 55.90 -47.29 -19.26
CA ASP A 413 57.31 -46.93 -19.26
C ASP A 413 57.75 -46.06 -20.45
N GLU A 414 56.79 -45.53 -21.21
CA GLU A 414 57.04 -44.78 -22.44
C GLU A 414 56.98 -43.25 -22.21
N PHE A 415 58.05 -42.58 -22.64
CA PHE A 415 58.20 -41.13 -22.62
C PHE A 415 58.44 -40.60 -24.04
N ILE A 416 57.92 -39.42 -24.33
CA ILE A 416 58.23 -38.69 -25.56
C ILE A 416 58.90 -37.39 -25.20
N ILE A 417 59.95 -37.05 -25.93
CA ILE A 417 60.68 -35.80 -25.80
C ILE A 417 60.59 -35.06 -27.12
N LEU A 418 60.05 -33.85 -27.07
CA LEU A 418 60.14 -32.88 -28.15
C LEU A 418 61.30 -31.94 -27.84
N VAL A 419 62.16 -31.73 -28.82
CA VAL A 419 63.32 -30.84 -28.67
C VAL A 419 63.60 -30.11 -29.97
N GLN A 420 63.71 -28.79 -29.88
CA GLN A 420 64.16 -27.98 -31.01
C GLN A 420 65.67 -28.10 -31.16
N HIS A 421 66.14 -28.19 -32.39
CA HIS A 421 67.57 -28.31 -32.68
C HIS A 421 67.91 -27.55 -33.97
N GLN A 422 69.18 -27.22 -34.17
CA GLN A 422 69.66 -26.60 -35.42
C GLN A 422 70.37 -27.62 -36.29
N GLN A 423 71.15 -28.52 -35.70
CA GLN A 423 71.94 -29.54 -36.40
C GLN A 423 71.53 -30.96 -35.95
N GLN A 424 71.71 -31.97 -36.81
CA GLN A 424 71.30 -33.34 -36.47
C GLN A 424 72.20 -33.93 -35.36
N GLU A 425 73.45 -33.48 -35.31
CA GLU A 425 74.46 -33.85 -34.32
C GLU A 425 74.06 -33.45 -32.89
N GLU A 426 73.37 -32.30 -32.73
CA GLU A 426 72.84 -31.83 -31.45
C GLU A 426 71.79 -32.81 -30.91
N LEU A 427 70.89 -33.29 -31.79
CA LEU A 427 69.84 -34.23 -31.42
C LEU A 427 70.43 -35.60 -31.02
N GLY A 428 71.47 -36.06 -31.72
CA GLY A 428 72.19 -37.28 -31.37
C GLY A 428 72.95 -37.16 -30.06
N SER A 429 73.61 -36.01 -29.83
CA SER A 429 74.31 -35.72 -28.57
C SER A 429 73.34 -35.65 -27.39
N PHE A 430 72.17 -35.05 -27.60
CA PHE A 430 71.13 -34.99 -26.58
C PHE A 430 70.53 -36.36 -26.28
N ALA A 431 70.28 -37.18 -27.30
CA ALA A 431 69.83 -38.56 -27.11
C ALA A 431 70.86 -39.42 -26.36
N GLN A 432 72.16 -39.25 -26.66
CA GLN A 432 73.24 -39.90 -25.93
C GLN A 432 73.25 -39.47 -24.46
N LEU A 433 73.13 -38.16 -24.19
CA LEU A 433 73.04 -37.64 -22.82
C LEU A 433 71.83 -38.22 -22.07
N ILE A 434 70.68 -38.34 -22.72
CA ILE A 434 69.49 -38.95 -22.12
C ILE A 434 69.77 -40.42 -21.75
N THR A 435 70.37 -41.21 -22.65
CA THR A 435 70.72 -42.62 -22.35
C THR A 435 71.69 -42.75 -21.18
N GLU A 436 72.66 -41.85 -21.07
CA GLU A 436 73.64 -41.83 -19.99
C GLU A 436 73.01 -41.48 -18.64
N VAL A 437 72.23 -40.41 -18.60
CA VAL A 437 71.57 -39.91 -17.37
C VAL A 437 70.50 -40.87 -16.86
N ILE A 438 69.81 -41.57 -17.76
CA ILE A 438 68.87 -42.63 -17.35
C ILE A 438 69.63 -43.84 -16.82
N SER A 439 70.81 -44.15 -17.35
CA SER A 439 71.59 -45.31 -16.88
C SER A 439 72.21 -45.12 -15.50
N GLU A 440 72.24 -43.89 -14.96
CA GLU A 440 72.73 -43.62 -13.62
C GLU A 440 71.89 -44.34 -12.55
N PRO A 441 72.50 -44.83 -11.44
CA PRO A 441 71.78 -45.57 -10.41
C PRO A 441 70.64 -44.75 -9.79
N TYR A 442 69.48 -45.37 -9.56
CA TYR A 442 68.35 -44.78 -8.86
C TYR A 442 68.27 -45.32 -7.43
N GLU A 443 68.28 -44.44 -6.44
CA GLU A 443 68.06 -44.79 -5.04
C GLU A 443 66.57 -44.72 -4.72
N ILE A 444 65.89 -45.87 -4.74
CA ILE A 444 64.43 -45.96 -4.57
C ILE A 444 64.13 -46.92 -3.43
N GLN A 445 63.48 -46.41 -2.39
CA GLN A 445 63.05 -47.21 -1.23
C GLN A 445 64.19 -48.01 -0.58
N GLY A 446 65.43 -47.49 -0.63
CA GLY A 446 66.63 -48.15 -0.08
C GLY A 446 67.27 -49.19 -0.99
N TYR A 447 66.79 -49.33 -2.23
CA TYR A 447 67.42 -50.15 -3.26
C TYR A 447 68.10 -49.28 -4.32
N THR A 448 69.31 -49.65 -4.70
CA THR A 448 69.99 -49.11 -5.88
C THR A 448 69.50 -49.87 -7.12
N MET A 449 68.69 -49.21 -7.94
CA MET A 449 68.14 -49.77 -9.18
C MET A 449 68.92 -49.25 -10.38
N HIS A 450 69.12 -50.12 -11.37
CA HIS A 450 69.71 -49.76 -12.65
C HIS A 450 68.71 -50.07 -13.75
N ILE A 451 68.36 -49.06 -14.55
CA ILE A 451 67.53 -49.22 -15.73
C ILE A 451 68.20 -48.48 -16.88
N THR A 452 68.09 -49.01 -18.08
CA THR A 452 68.56 -48.36 -19.30
C THR A 452 67.36 -47.92 -20.12
N SER A 453 67.58 -47.16 -21.19
CA SER A 453 66.51 -46.79 -22.10
C SER A 453 66.88 -47.07 -23.55
N SER A 454 65.87 -47.46 -24.32
CA SER A 454 65.96 -47.54 -25.77
C SER A 454 65.25 -46.33 -26.36
N LEU A 455 65.96 -45.55 -27.19
CA LEU A 455 65.40 -44.38 -27.85
C LEU A 455 65.29 -44.56 -29.35
N GLY A 456 64.26 -43.99 -29.93
CA GLY A 456 64.07 -43.84 -31.36
C GLY A 456 63.85 -42.37 -31.71
N ILE A 457 64.50 -41.90 -32.76
CA ILE A 457 64.52 -40.48 -33.09
C ILE A 457 63.94 -40.28 -34.50
N SER A 458 62.99 -39.36 -34.62
CA SER A 458 62.54 -38.83 -35.91
C SER A 458 62.63 -37.31 -35.93
N GLN A 459 62.73 -36.72 -37.11
CA GLN A 459 62.99 -35.30 -37.30
C GLN A 459 62.00 -34.64 -38.25
N LEU A 460 61.43 -33.51 -37.85
CA LEU A 460 60.78 -32.56 -38.76
C LEU A 460 61.87 -31.70 -39.43
N PRO A 461 61.82 -31.45 -40.75
CA PRO A 461 60.88 -32.00 -41.74
C PRO A 461 61.36 -33.29 -42.43
N LYS A 462 62.50 -33.85 -42.02
CA LYS A 462 63.19 -34.95 -42.73
C LYS A 462 62.41 -36.26 -42.78
N ASP A 463 61.83 -36.66 -41.65
CA ASP A 463 61.19 -37.96 -41.44
C ASP A 463 59.66 -37.86 -41.43
N GLY A 464 59.08 -36.72 -41.80
CA GLY A 464 57.62 -36.52 -41.82
C GLY A 464 57.23 -35.08 -41.50
N GLN A 465 55.95 -34.75 -41.72
CA GLN A 465 55.42 -33.39 -41.49
C GLN A 465 54.30 -33.35 -40.43
N LYS A 466 53.75 -34.51 -40.04
CA LYS A 466 52.64 -34.61 -39.10
C LYS A 466 53.09 -35.30 -37.81
N PHE A 467 52.53 -34.87 -36.68
CA PHE A 467 52.85 -35.43 -35.35
C PHE A 467 52.81 -36.97 -35.32
N TYR A 468 51.70 -37.56 -35.77
CA TYR A 468 51.52 -39.02 -35.73
C TYR A 468 52.47 -39.79 -36.64
N GLU A 469 52.90 -39.19 -37.74
CA GLU A 469 53.85 -39.80 -38.68
C GLU A 469 55.25 -39.87 -38.06
N LEU A 470 55.74 -38.72 -37.58
CA LEU A 470 57.01 -38.61 -36.87
C LEU A 470 57.01 -39.52 -35.62
N LEU A 471 55.91 -39.53 -34.88
CA LEU A 471 55.79 -40.37 -33.69
C LEU A 471 55.93 -41.87 -34.02
N ASN A 472 55.27 -42.32 -35.09
CA ASN A 472 55.34 -43.72 -35.54
C ASN A 472 56.74 -44.09 -36.08
N HIS A 473 57.41 -43.16 -36.74
CA HIS A 473 58.79 -43.35 -37.20
C HIS A 473 59.78 -43.41 -36.02
N ALA A 474 59.58 -42.57 -35.00
CA ALA A 474 60.37 -42.62 -33.77
C ALA A 474 60.13 -43.95 -33.01
N ASP A 475 58.89 -44.42 -32.89
CA ASP A 475 58.58 -45.73 -32.31
C ASP A 475 59.26 -46.88 -33.08
N THR A 476 59.18 -46.85 -34.42
CA THR A 476 59.87 -47.85 -35.27
C THR A 476 61.37 -47.84 -35.04
N ALA A 477 61.99 -46.66 -34.93
CA ALA A 477 63.42 -46.53 -34.65
C ALA A 477 63.77 -47.02 -33.22
N MET A 478 62.91 -46.77 -32.23
CA MET A 478 63.08 -47.25 -30.86
C MET A 478 63.04 -48.78 -30.80
N TYR A 479 62.13 -49.40 -31.58
CA TYR A 479 62.06 -50.85 -31.68
C TYR A 479 63.33 -51.46 -32.29
N ILE A 480 63.96 -50.76 -33.25
CA ILE A 480 65.26 -51.14 -33.79
C ILE A 480 66.35 -51.04 -32.71
N SER A 481 66.36 -49.98 -31.89
CA SER A 481 67.28 -49.85 -30.74
C SER A 481 67.16 -51.04 -29.78
N LYS A 482 65.92 -51.46 -29.46
CA LYS A 482 65.68 -52.64 -28.61
C LYS A 482 66.26 -53.93 -29.21
N LYS A 483 66.17 -54.10 -30.53
CA LYS A 483 66.72 -55.29 -31.23
C LYS A 483 68.24 -55.29 -31.34
N LYS A 484 68.86 -54.11 -31.41
CA LYS A 484 70.32 -53.95 -31.56
C LYS A 484 71.11 -54.18 -30.27
N GLY A 485 70.44 -54.33 -29.13
CA GLY A 485 71.09 -54.63 -27.86
C GLY A 485 70.56 -53.85 -26.66
N LYS A 486 69.56 -52.96 -26.86
CA LYS A 486 69.03 -52.03 -25.84
C LYS A 486 70.07 -51.01 -25.38
N ASN A 487 69.70 -50.08 -24.49
CA ASN A 487 70.58 -49.02 -23.98
C ASN A 487 71.27 -48.19 -25.08
N GLN A 488 70.50 -47.76 -26.07
CA GLN A 488 71.01 -47.01 -27.22
C GLN A 488 69.89 -46.22 -27.89
N PHE A 489 70.27 -45.27 -28.74
CA PHE A 489 69.35 -44.59 -29.63
C PHE A 489 69.54 -45.01 -31.09
N THR A 490 68.50 -44.84 -31.90
CA THR A 490 68.53 -45.07 -33.35
C THR A 490 67.76 -43.94 -34.03
N PHE A 491 68.35 -43.33 -35.05
CA PHE A 491 67.61 -42.44 -35.95
C PHE A 491 66.75 -43.26 -36.91
N TYR A 492 65.55 -42.77 -37.21
CA TYR A 492 64.74 -43.35 -38.27
C TYR A 492 65.48 -43.22 -39.61
N GLU A 493 65.54 -44.32 -40.35
CA GLU A 493 66.08 -44.36 -41.70
C GLU A 493 64.97 -44.91 -42.61
N ASN A 494 64.47 -44.06 -43.52
CA ASN A 494 63.48 -44.49 -44.49
C ASN A 494 64.16 -45.38 -45.55
N ASN A 495 63.97 -46.69 -45.45
CA ASN A 495 64.66 -47.66 -46.30
C ASN A 495 64.02 -47.79 -47.70
N SER A 496 63.63 -46.66 -48.30
CA SER A 496 63.03 -46.57 -49.63
C SER A 496 64.03 -46.34 -50.77
N GLU A 497 65.35 -46.50 -50.53
CA GLU A 497 66.39 -46.43 -51.58
C GLU A 497 67.15 -47.76 -51.81
N ASN A 498 66.61 -48.91 -51.40
CA ASN A 498 67.25 -50.21 -51.68
C ASN A 498 66.27 -51.32 -52.08
N LEU A 499 65.37 -51.02 -53.02
CA LEU A 499 64.71 -52.02 -53.86
C LEU A 499 64.54 -51.45 -55.28
N SER A 500 65.41 -51.96 -56.17
CA SER A 500 65.58 -51.74 -57.62
C SER A 500 66.38 -50.53 -58.10
#